data_AF-A0A9R1GWH8-F1
#
_entry.id   AF-A0A9R1GWH8-F1
#
_cell.length_a   1.000
_cell.length_b   1.000
_cell.length_c   1.000
_cell.angle_alpha   90.00
_cell.angle_beta   90.00
_cell.angle_gamma   90.00
#
_symmetry.space_group_name_H-M   'P 1'
#
loop_
_entity.id
_entity.type
_entity.pdbx_description
1 polymer ?
#
loop_
_entity_poly.entity_id
_entity_poly.type
_entity_poly.pdbx_seq_one_letter_code
_entity_poly.pdbx_strand_id
1 'polypeptide(L)'
;GEAPLLPPVAAGRRPSYSRRGWGVHRRQHRHGHVIGAGCHADHDAAPLAEHPAHPPLRRRPGDAVGARQHRHPRHHLRPQRAAPRHRQLQRHGGQVGGAQRGRPLPVREHHGHRGRLRGALHAPQRRPLIMPAMRYLQNALVAAALDKYIKISTPHSSSIILDSFPPSQAFFNRSLDPVLVPMLKFLQSTGAPLMLNVYPYYDYMRSNGVIPLDYALFRPLPPNKEAVDANTLLHYTNVFDAVVDAAYFAMAYLNVTNVPVMVTETGWPHKGDASAEPDANNDNADTYNSNLIRHVMNVTGTPKHPGVAVPTFIYELYDEDTRPGTASEKYWGLFDMNGIPAYALHLTGSGVLLANDTTNQTYCVAREGADEKMLQAALDWACGPGKVDCSVLTQGKPCYDPDTVEDHATYAFNAYYHGMGMGSGTCYFSGVAVITTTDPSHGSCVYSGKNGSALLNGTSLAPSSNSTTDSGSWRAAGDVTSFVRIVVTALLLSVVALL
;
A
#
# COMPACT_ATOMS: atom_id res chain seq x y z
N GLY A 1 64.00 -26.36 -1.44
CA GLY A 1 64.20 -26.73 -2.84
C GLY A 1 63.56 -28.07 -3.06
N GLU A 2 62.89 -28.20 -4.20
CA GLU A 2 62.30 -29.41 -4.78
C GLU A 2 61.03 -30.01 -4.16
N ALA A 3 60.00 -30.02 -5.01
CA ALA A 3 58.75 -30.75 -4.91
C ALA A 3 58.91 -32.19 -5.40
N PRO A 4 57.95 -33.08 -5.09
CA PRO A 4 57.66 -34.23 -5.94
C PRO A 4 56.32 -34.08 -6.68
N LEU A 5 56.38 -34.51 -7.93
CA LEU A 5 55.36 -34.51 -8.98
C LEU A 5 54.17 -35.45 -8.68
N LEU A 6 52.97 -35.05 -9.10
CA LEU A 6 51.78 -35.91 -9.24
C LEU A 6 51.56 -36.26 -10.74
N PRO A 7 51.18 -37.52 -11.07
CA PRO A 7 50.83 -37.95 -12.43
C PRO A 7 49.31 -37.78 -12.76
N PRO A 8 48.88 -37.97 -14.03
CA PRO A 8 47.83 -37.18 -14.66
C PRO A 8 46.40 -37.76 -14.69
N VAL A 9 45.50 -36.87 -15.10
CA VAL A 9 44.03 -36.94 -15.24
C VAL A 9 43.53 -38.06 -16.17
N ALA A 10 42.52 -38.80 -15.71
CA ALA A 10 41.74 -39.74 -16.51
C ALA A 10 40.55 -39.05 -17.21
N ALA A 11 40.40 -39.31 -18.51
CA ALA A 11 39.34 -38.80 -19.37
C ALA A 11 38.04 -39.61 -19.20
N GLY A 12 36.93 -38.93 -18.89
CA GLY A 12 35.57 -39.47 -18.87
C GLY A 12 34.71 -38.91 -20.01
N ARG A 13 33.99 -39.80 -20.68
CA ARG A 13 33.28 -39.65 -21.97
C ARG A 13 32.13 -38.63 -21.95
N ARG A 14 31.97 -37.91 -23.08
CA ARG A 14 30.78 -37.11 -23.44
C ARG A 14 29.65 -37.99 -23.99
N PRO A 15 28.37 -37.68 -23.73
CA PRO A 15 27.27 -38.06 -24.59
C PRO A 15 26.94 -36.93 -25.58
N SER A 16 26.85 -37.33 -26.85
CA SER A 16 26.37 -36.59 -28.00
C SER A 16 24.86 -36.38 -27.98
N TYR A 17 24.39 -35.15 -28.24
CA TYR A 17 23.02 -34.90 -28.69
C TYR A 17 22.97 -33.93 -29.89
N SER A 18 22.06 -34.29 -30.79
CA SER A 18 21.84 -33.84 -32.16
C SER A 18 21.55 -32.34 -32.33
N ARG A 19 22.23 -31.72 -33.30
CA ARG A 19 21.91 -30.40 -33.86
C ARG A 19 20.62 -30.47 -34.69
N ARG A 20 19.59 -29.70 -34.31
CA ARG A 20 18.57 -29.20 -35.24
C ARG A 20 18.77 -27.71 -35.42
N GLY A 21 19.11 -27.32 -36.64
CA GLY A 21 19.32 -25.94 -37.03
C GLY A 21 18.01 -25.18 -37.14
N TRP A 22 18.03 -23.91 -36.76
CA TRP A 22 17.04 -22.91 -37.16
C TRP A 22 17.79 -21.74 -37.79
N GLY A 23 17.31 -21.38 -38.98
CA GLY A 23 17.96 -20.51 -39.95
C GLY A 23 18.07 -19.06 -39.47
N VAL A 24 19.19 -18.46 -39.84
CA VAL A 24 19.50 -17.05 -39.72
C VAL A 24 18.82 -16.32 -40.88
N HIS A 25 17.83 -15.48 -40.61
CA HIS A 25 17.42 -14.43 -41.55
C HIS A 25 18.13 -13.13 -41.18
N ARG A 26 19.22 -12.85 -41.90
CA ARG A 26 19.78 -11.49 -42.05
C ARG A 26 18.82 -10.64 -42.88
N ARG A 27 18.45 -9.46 -42.37
CA ARG A 27 18.19 -8.30 -43.23
C ARG A 27 19.17 -7.20 -42.85
N GLN A 28 19.98 -6.83 -43.83
CA GLN A 28 20.86 -5.66 -43.84
C GLN A 28 20.11 -4.42 -44.34
N HIS A 29 20.73 -3.27 -44.07
CA HIS A 29 20.50 -1.90 -44.58
C HIS A 29 19.59 -1.03 -43.70
N ARG A 30 19.95 0.23 -43.38
CA ARG A 30 20.97 1.13 -43.93
C ARG A 30 21.24 2.28 -42.96
N HIS A 31 22.44 2.86 -43.10
CA HIS A 31 22.91 4.09 -42.47
C HIS A 31 22.01 5.31 -42.72
N GLY A 32 21.92 6.18 -41.71
CA GLY A 32 21.58 7.59 -41.83
C GLY A 32 22.42 8.40 -40.84
N HIS A 33 23.18 9.36 -41.36
CA HIS A 33 24.14 10.22 -40.68
C HIS A 33 23.45 11.45 -40.07
N VAL A 34 23.89 11.85 -38.86
CA VAL A 34 24.22 13.22 -38.39
C VAL A 34 23.31 14.40 -38.76
N ILE A 35 22.76 15.10 -37.75
CA ILE A 35 23.01 16.54 -37.47
C ILE A 35 22.92 16.76 -35.95
N GLY A 36 23.95 17.37 -35.37
CA GLY A 36 23.95 17.90 -34.02
C GLY A 36 23.57 19.38 -33.99
N ALA A 37 22.97 19.82 -32.88
CA ALA A 37 22.97 21.21 -32.46
C ALA A 37 23.02 21.21 -30.92
N GLY A 38 24.12 21.72 -30.38
CA GLY A 38 24.20 22.17 -29.00
C GLY A 38 23.95 23.68 -28.90
N CYS A 39 24.20 24.21 -27.69
CA CYS A 39 24.07 25.60 -27.23
C CYS A 39 22.65 25.96 -26.76
N HIS A 40 22.41 26.67 -25.65
CA HIS A 40 23.28 27.31 -24.66
C HIS A 40 22.45 27.55 -23.38
N ALA A 41 23.12 27.62 -22.24
CA ALA A 41 22.61 28.16 -20.98
C ALA A 41 22.51 29.69 -21.01
N ASP A 42 21.58 30.25 -20.23
CA ASP A 42 21.70 31.47 -19.39
C ASP A 42 20.34 31.65 -18.67
N HIS A 43 20.27 31.62 -17.33
CA HIS A 43 20.58 32.65 -16.33
C HIS A 43 19.51 33.76 -16.19
N ASP A 44 19.23 34.05 -14.90
CA ASP A 44 18.55 35.21 -14.31
C ASP A 44 17.01 35.19 -14.28
N ALA A 45 16.31 35.71 -13.28
CA ALA A 45 16.56 36.13 -11.90
C ALA A 45 15.17 36.45 -11.30
N ALA A 46 15.05 36.37 -9.97
CA ALA A 46 13.88 36.81 -9.21
C ALA A 46 13.59 38.32 -9.37
N PRO A 47 12.40 38.80 -8.94
CA PRO A 47 12.43 39.66 -7.76
C PRO A 47 11.30 39.44 -6.73
N LEU A 48 11.52 40.12 -5.61
CA LEU A 48 10.95 40.12 -4.26
C LEU A 48 9.60 40.83 -4.07
N ALA A 49 8.96 40.47 -2.94
CA ALA A 49 8.11 41.24 -2.01
C ALA A 49 6.71 41.69 -2.54
N GLU A 50 5.61 41.68 -1.77
CA GLU A 50 5.39 42.20 -0.41
C GLU A 50 4.18 41.57 0.34
N HIS A 51 4.23 41.64 1.69
CA HIS A 51 3.12 41.41 2.66
C HIS A 51 2.21 42.65 2.79
N PRO A 52 0.98 42.50 3.35
CA PRO A 52 0.72 43.06 4.70
C PRO A 52 -0.26 42.19 5.54
N ALA A 53 0.04 41.90 6.82
CA ALA A 53 -0.31 42.64 8.04
C ALA A 53 -1.61 42.17 8.77
N HIS A 54 -1.44 41.60 9.96
CA HIS A 54 -2.42 41.52 11.07
C HIS A 54 -2.54 42.89 11.78
N PRO A 55 -3.62 43.24 12.56
CA PRO A 55 -3.78 42.83 13.99
C PRO A 55 -5.26 42.96 14.53
N PRO A 56 -5.57 43.03 15.86
CA PRO A 56 -4.87 42.62 17.09
C PRO A 56 -5.71 41.75 18.07
N LEU A 57 -5.00 41.19 19.06
CA LEU A 57 -5.47 40.64 20.34
C LEU A 57 -6.10 41.70 21.28
N ARG A 58 -7.10 41.29 22.08
CA ARG A 58 -7.39 41.88 23.41
C ARG A 58 -7.53 40.78 24.47
N ARG A 59 -6.67 40.84 25.48
CA ARG A 59 -6.84 40.26 26.83
C ARG A 59 -6.91 41.42 27.83
N ARG A 60 -7.64 41.20 28.94
CA ARG A 60 -7.51 41.71 30.34
C ARG A 60 -8.90 42.01 30.96
N PRO A 61 -9.06 42.17 32.30
CA PRO A 61 -9.00 41.14 33.36
C PRO A 61 -10.15 41.30 34.41
N GLY A 62 -10.16 40.48 35.47
CA GLY A 62 -10.49 40.94 36.83
C GLY A 62 -11.90 40.73 37.42
N ASP A 63 -11.88 40.10 38.60
CA ASP A 63 -12.74 40.25 39.80
C ASP A 63 -14.18 39.68 39.77
N ALA A 64 -14.70 38.82 40.65
CA ALA A 64 -14.47 38.32 42.02
C ALA A 64 -15.67 38.65 42.96
N VAL A 65 -16.08 37.63 43.72
CA VAL A 65 -16.78 37.65 45.03
C VAL A 65 -18.32 37.72 45.11
N GLY A 66 -18.89 36.76 45.86
CA GLY A 66 -20.09 36.92 46.73
C GLY A 66 -21.21 35.88 46.50
N ALA A 67 -21.18 34.65 47.04
CA ALA A 67 -21.54 34.23 48.41
C ALA A 67 -23.03 34.35 48.82
N ARG A 68 -23.68 33.19 49.09
CA ARG A 68 -24.68 32.86 50.16
C ARG A 68 -25.31 31.48 49.85
N GLN A 69 -24.93 30.37 50.51
CA GLN A 69 -25.40 29.81 51.80
C GLN A 69 -26.92 29.62 51.97
N HIS A 70 -27.36 28.36 52.14
CA HIS A 70 -28.20 27.80 53.24
C HIS A 70 -28.36 26.26 53.02
N ARG A 71 -27.65 25.40 53.78
CA ARG A 71 -27.99 24.72 55.06
C ARG A 71 -28.92 23.48 54.96
N HIS A 72 -28.34 22.36 55.40
CA HIS A 72 -28.91 21.03 55.75
C HIS A 72 -29.97 21.05 56.88
N PRO A 73 -30.62 19.91 57.19
CA PRO A 73 -30.07 18.96 58.20
C PRO A 73 -30.10 17.47 57.81
N ARG A 74 -29.25 16.70 58.49
CA ARG A 74 -29.09 15.24 58.51
C ARG A 74 -30.04 14.59 59.53
N HIS A 75 -30.30 13.28 59.39
CA HIS A 75 -30.36 12.37 60.53
C HIS A 75 -29.69 11.02 60.24
N HIS A 76 -29.00 10.52 61.27
CA HIS A 76 -28.18 9.31 61.38
C HIS A 76 -29.02 8.05 61.66
N LEU A 77 -28.51 6.87 61.29
CA LEU A 77 -28.23 5.74 62.22
C LEU A 77 -27.44 4.61 61.51
N ARG A 78 -26.52 3.99 62.26
CA ARG A 78 -25.62 2.85 62.02
C ARG A 78 -25.73 1.96 63.30
N PRO A 79 -24.98 0.86 63.53
CA PRO A 79 -24.38 -0.21 62.70
C PRO A 79 -24.52 -1.63 63.34
N GLN A 80 -23.88 -2.67 62.78
CA GLN A 80 -23.25 -3.85 63.46
C GLN A 80 -22.47 -4.69 62.40
N ARG A 81 -21.13 -4.74 62.35
CA ARG A 81 -20.10 -5.56 63.04
C ARG A 81 -20.26 -7.09 62.93
N ALA A 82 -19.30 -7.77 62.27
CA ALA A 82 -18.34 -8.71 62.90
C ALA A 82 -17.43 -9.42 61.86
N ALA A 83 -16.11 -9.42 62.12
CA ALA A 83 -15.14 -10.44 61.74
C ALA A 83 -14.61 -11.07 63.05
N PRO A 84 -13.99 -12.28 63.08
CA PRO A 84 -12.52 -12.36 62.93
C PRO A 84 -11.92 -13.73 62.49
N ARG A 85 -10.68 -13.78 61.99
CA ARG A 85 -9.49 -14.34 62.69
C ARG A 85 -8.23 -14.51 61.80
N HIS A 86 -7.10 -14.30 62.47
CA HIS A 86 -5.69 -14.30 62.07
C HIS A 86 -5.10 -15.66 61.65
N ARG A 87 -4.04 -15.60 60.81
CA ARG A 87 -2.78 -16.34 61.07
C ARG A 87 -1.56 -15.57 60.51
N GLN A 88 -0.50 -15.55 61.31
CA GLN A 88 0.80 -14.90 61.10
C GLN A 88 1.65 -15.60 60.03
N LEU A 89 2.56 -14.85 59.38
CA LEU A 89 3.98 -15.26 59.26
C LEU A 89 4.91 -14.07 58.90
N GLN A 90 5.79 -13.82 59.87
CA GLN A 90 7.14 -13.24 59.95
C GLN A 90 7.72 -12.27 58.88
N ARG A 91 8.42 -11.28 59.45
CA ARG A 91 9.30 -10.27 58.85
C ARG A 91 10.73 -10.80 58.63
N HIS A 92 11.37 -10.34 57.56
CA HIS A 92 12.74 -9.79 57.49
C HIS A 92 12.67 -8.75 56.35
N GLY A 93 13.06 -7.48 56.42
CA GLY A 93 14.17 -6.82 57.11
C GLY A 93 15.19 -6.41 56.03
N GLY A 94 15.22 -5.15 55.61
CA GLY A 94 16.37 -4.62 54.83
C GLY A 94 16.09 -3.57 53.75
N GLN A 95 16.29 -2.31 54.13
CA GLN A 95 16.95 -1.22 53.39
C GLN A 95 16.40 -0.58 52.10
N VAL A 96 16.37 0.75 52.21
CA VAL A 96 16.18 1.80 51.22
C VAL A 96 17.29 1.77 50.16
N GLY A 97 16.91 1.85 48.88
CA GLY A 97 17.82 2.00 47.74
C GLY A 97 17.10 2.65 46.56
N GLY A 98 17.72 3.70 46.01
CA GLY A 98 17.10 4.70 45.15
C GLY A 98 16.62 4.23 43.77
N ALA A 99 15.77 5.09 43.20
CA ALA A 99 15.25 4.99 41.85
C ALA A 99 16.36 4.85 40.80
N GLN A 100 16.41 3.71 40.12
CA GLN A 100 17.11 3.55 38.86
C GLN A 100 16.10 3.28 37.75
N ARG A 101 16.27 4.07 36.69
CA ARG A 101 15.55 4.05 35.42
C ARG A 101 15.35 2.63 34.91
N GLY A 102 14.13 2.33 34.48
CA GLY A 102 13.76 1.07 33.84
C GLY A 102 14.70 0.78 32.67
N ARG A 103 15.44 -0.33 32.78
CA ARG A 103 16.09 -0.97 31.63
C ARG A 103 15.00 -1.65 30.80
N PRO A 104 14.98 -1.51 29.47
CA PRO A 104 14.15 -2.38 28.64
C PRO A 104 14.62 -3.83 28.85
N LEU A 105 13.68 -4.71 29.16
CA LEU A 105 13.93 -6.14 29.25
C LEU A 105 14.33 -6.68 27.86
N PRO A 106 15.27 -7.64 27.78
CA PRO A 106 15.66 -8.21 26.50
C PRO A 106 14.49 -8.98 25.90
N VAL A 107 14.12 -8.62 24.67
CA VAL A 107 13.18 -9.38 23.85
C VAL A 107 13.74 -10.79 23.69
N ARG A 108 13.06 -11.76 24.30
CA ARG A 108 13.42 -13.17 24.25
C ARG A 108 13.04 -13.69 22.86
N GLU A 109 14.03 -13.98 22.01
CA GLU A 109 13.80 -14.61 20.70
C GLU A 109 13.11 -15.97 20.89
N HIS A 110 11.79 -16.02 20.68
CA HIS A 110 11.08 -17.28 20.57
C HIS A 110 11.46 -17.95 19.23
N HIS A 111 12.14 -19.10 19.34
CA HIS A 111 12.74 -19.88 18.26
C HIS A 111 11.76 -20.59 17.29
N GLY A 112 10.52 -20.09 17.12
CA GLY A 112 9.45 -20.76 16.37
C GLY A 112 9.41 -20.52 14.85
N HIS A 113 9.79 -19.34 14.36
CA HIS A 113 9.71 -19.00 12.92
C HIS A 113 11.09 -19.02 12.26
N ARG A 114 11.67 -20.21 12.11
CA ARG A 114 13.07 -20.38 11.66
C ARG A 114 13.28 -20.37 10.14
N GLY A 115 12.22 -20.37 9.33
CA GLY A 115 12.32 -20.56 7.87
C GLY A 115 12.66 -19.31 7.06
N ARG A 116 12.01 -18.17 7.32
CA ARG A 116 11.80 -17.14 6.28
C ARG A 116 12.26 -15.72 6.59
N LEU A 117 12.42 -15.37 7.87
CA LEU A 117 13.03 -14.09 8.28
C LEU A 117 14.55 -14.03 7.99
N ARG A 118 15.12 -15.09 7.40
CA ARG A 118 16.55 -15.21 7.15
C ARG A 118 16.90 -14.81 5.72
N GLY A 119 16.94 -13.50 5.44
CA GLY A 119 17.64 -12.98 4.26
C GLY A 119 19.10 -13.46 4.21
N ALA A 120 19.81 -13.28 3.10
CA ALA A 120 21.15 -13.86 2.88
C ALA A 120 22.15 -13.62 4.05
N LEU A 121 21.98 -12.51 4.77
CA LEU A 121 22.74 -12.14 5.97
C LEU A 121 22.46 -12.98 7.24
N HIS A 122 21.41 -13.79 7.31
CA HIS A 122 21.10 -14.61 8.48
C HIS A 122 21.69 -16.04 8.43
N ALA A 123 22.41 -16.36 7.36
CA ALA A 123 23.19 -17.59 7.20
C ALA A 123 24.69 -17.26 7.32
N PRO A 124 25.33 -17.42 8.50
CA PRO A 124 26.71 -16.98 8.75
C PRO A 124 27.71 -17.50 7.72
N GLN A 125 27.54 -18.74 7.26
CA GLN A 125 28.39 -19.39 6.28
C GLN A 125 28.32 -18.76 4.87
N ARG A 126 27.22 -18.07 4.55
CA ARG A 126 26.99 -17.46 3.23
C ARG A 126 27.37 -15.98 3.17
N ARG A 127 27.42 -15.30 4.33
CA ARG A 127 27.77 -13.87 4.45
C ARG A 127 29.03 -13.48 3.66
N PRO A 128 30.15 -14.24 3.69
CA PRO A 128 31.36 -13.85 2.98
C PRO A 128 31.23 -13.91 1.45
N LEU A 129 30.22 -14.60 0.92
CA LEU A 129 30.04 -14.82 -0.52
C LEU A 129 29.20 -13.73 -1.20
N ILE A 130 28.39 -12.98 -0.44
CA ILE A 130 27.46 -11.97 -0.96
C ILE A 130 28.22 -10.88 -1.71
N MET A 131 29.22 -10.26 -1.04
CA MET A 131 29.96 -9.14 -1.64
C MET A 131 30.76 -9.53 -2.89
N PRO A 132 31.52 -10.65 -2.91
CA PRO A 132 32.14 -11.14 -4.14
C PRO A 132 31.12 -11.38 -5.26
N ALA A 133 30.00 -12.05 -4.97
CA ALA A 133 28.99 -12.35 -5.98
C ALA A 133 28.39 -11.06 -6.59
N MET A 134 28.01 -10.09 -5.76
CA MET A 134 27.48 -8.80 -6.24
C MET A 134 28.48 -8.07 -7.14
N ARG A 135 29.77 -8.06 -6.76
CA ARG A 135 30.83 -7.43 -7.56
C ARG A 135 31.03 -8.13 -8.90
N TYR A 136 31.06 -9.47 -8.93
CA TYR A 136 31.20 -10.22 -10.18
C TYR A 136 30.02 -9.99 -11.12
N LEU A 137 28.78 -10.01 -10.61
CA LEU A 137 27.59 -9.73 -11.41
C LEU A 137 27.59 -8.30 -11.94
N GLN A 138 27.94 -7.32 -11.11
CA GLN A 138 28.06 -5.93 -11.54
C GLN A 138 29.12 -5.74 -12.64
N ASN A 139 30.30 -6.36 -12.49
CA ASN A 139 31.34 -6.28 -13.50
C ASN A 139 30.90 -6.91 -14.83
N ALA A 140 30.15 -8.02 -14.79
CA ALA A 140 29.57 -8.61 -15.98
C ALA A 140 28.55 -7.69 -16.67
N LEU A 141 27.70 -7.01 -15.89
CA LEU A 141 26.74 -6.03 -16.43
C LEU A 141 27.43 -4.80 -17.02
N VAL A 142 28.49 -4.30 -16.38
CA VAL A 142 29.31 -3.20 -16.92
C VAL A 142 29.97 -3.63 -18.23
N ALA A 143 30.55 -4.83 -18.29
CA ALA A 143 31.16 -5.37 -19.51
C ALA A 143 30.13 -5.53 -20.66
N ALA A 144 28.86 -5.79 -20.32
CA ALA A 144 27.76 -5.87 -21.27
C ALA A 144 27.06 -4.52 -21.55
N ALA A 145 27.49 -3.42 -20.92
CA ALA A 145 26.84 -2.11 -20.96
C ALA A 145 25.35 -2.12 -20.51
N LEU A 146 25.01 -3.01 -19.57
CA LEU A 146 23.66 -3.19 -19.02
C LEU A 146 23.51 -2.64 -17.59
N ASP A 147 24.60 -2.20 -16.96
CA ASP A 147 24.65 -1.74 -15.55
C ASP A 147 23.79 -0.49 -15.26
N LYS A 148 23.45 0.27 -16.30
CA LYS A 148 22.52 1.40 -16.20
C LYS A 148 21.06 0.96 -16.08
N TYR A 149 20.72 -0.21 -16.63
CA TYR A 149 19.34 -0.72 -16.70
C TYR A 149 19.06 -1.82 -15.67
N ILE A 150 20.06 -2.65 -15.38
CA ILE A 150 19.95 -3.78 -14.46
C ILE A 150 20.80 -3.46 -13.23
N LYS A 151 20.14 -3.30 -12.07
CA LYS A 151 20.81 -2.99 -10.80
C LYS A 151 20.98 -4.24 -9.95
N ILE A 152 22.16 -4.41 -9.36
CA ILE A 152 22.46 -5.53 -8.46
C ILE A 152 22.19 -5.12 -7.02
N SER A 153 21.34 -5.89 -6.34
CA SER A 153 21.06 -5.78 -4.91
C SER A 153 20.87 -7.17 -4.30
N THR A 154 20.46 -7.25 -3.04
CA THR A 154 20.11 -8.49 -2.34
C THR A 154 18.97 -8.21 -1.37
N PRO A 155 17.92 -9.05 -1.34
CA PRO A 155 16.80 -8.89 -0.42
C PRO A 155 17.18 -9.25 1.02
N HIS A 156 16.66 -8.49 1.97
CA HIS A 156 16.85 -8.73 3.39
C HIS A 156 15.53 -8.66 4.16
N SER A 157 15.40 -9.48 5.19
CA SER A 157 14.33 -9.28 6.18
C SER A 157 14.50 -7.92 6.87
N SER A 158 13.40 -7.19 7.11
CA SER A 158 13.39 -5.98 7.93
C SER A 158 13.98 -6.19 9.33
N SER A 159 14.06 -7.44 9.83
CA SER A 159 14.69 -7.79 11.11
C SER A 159 16.20 -7.50 11.19
N ILE A 160 16.86 -7.10 10.09
CA ILE A 160 18.22 -6.56 10.16
C ILE A 160 18.24 -5.16 10.81
N ILE A 161 17.09 -4.49 10.88
CA ILE A 161 16.89 -3.21 11.55
C ILE A 161 16.40 -3.51 12.97
N LEU A 162 17.06 -2.92 13.96
CA LEU A 162 16.71 -2.99 15.37
C LEU A 162 16.10 -1.66 15.80
N ASP A 163 15.25 -1.72 16.82
CA ASP A 163 14.57 -0.57 17.42
C ASP A 163 13.83 0.31 16.39
N SER A 164 13.13 -0.34 15.45
CA SER A 164 12.43 0.31 14.33
C SER A 164 11.29 1.26 14.74
N PHE A 165 10.92 1.29 16.03
CA PHE A 165 9.86 2.13 16.57
C PHE A 165 10.35 2.86 17.84
N PRO A 166 10.52 4.20 17.82
CA PRO A 166 10.24 5.10 16.71
C PRO A 166 11.32 5.03 15.58
N PRO A 167 10.95 5.23 14.30
CA PRO A 167 11.86 5.06 13.16
C PRO A 167 13.18 5.84 13.25
N SER A 168 13.18 7.04 13.82
CA SER A 168 14.38 7.88 13.96
C SER A 168 15.48 7.29 14.85
N GLN A 169 15.17 6.30 15.68
CA GLN A 169 16.13 5.61 16.55
C GLN A 169 16.64 4.30 15.95
N ALA A 170 16.08 3.90 14.81
CA ALA A 170 16.41 2.63 14.18
C ALA A 170 17.88 2.57 13.77
N PHE A 171 18.48 1.41 13.95
CA PHE A 171 19.84 1.13 13.50
C PHE A 171 19.97 -0.32 13.04
N PHE A 172 20.91 -0.59 12.13
CA PHE A 172 21.16 -1.96 11.71
C PHE A 172 21.85 -2.78 12.80
N ASN A 173 21.55 -4.08 12.87
CA ASN A 173 22.21 -5.00 13.77
C ASN A 173 23.73 -5.01 13.50
N ARG A 174 24.50 -4.45 14.46
CA ARG A 174 25.95 -4.25 14.34
C ARG A 174 26.74 -5.53 14.08
N SER A 175 26.21 -6.69 14.47
CA SER A 175 26.84 -7.98 14.15
C SER A 175 26.91 -8.27 12.63
N LEU A 176 26.15 -7.54 11.82
CA LEU A 176 26.12 -7.62 10.37
C LEU A 176 27.00 -6.58 9.68
N ASP A 177 27.55 -5.59 10.41
CA ASP A 177 28.34 -4.48 9.86
C ASP A 177 29.45 -4.93 8.89
N PRO A 178 30.21 -6.02 9.14
CA PRO A 178 31.26 -6.46 8.23
C PRO A 178 30.79 -6.79 6.81
N VAL A 179 29.49 -7.05 6.62
CA VAL A 179 28.90 -7.30 5.29
C VAL A 179 27.96 -6.18 4.88
N LEU A 180 27.17 -5.67 5.81
CA LEU A 180 26.15 -4.67 5.52
C LEU A 180 26.75 -3.31 5.12
N VAL A 181 27.78 -2.83 5.83
CA VAL A 181 28.39 -1.52 5.52
C VAL A 181 29.05 -1.53 4.13
N PRO A 182 29.91 -2.52 3.76
CA PRO A 182 30.45 -2.60 2.41
C PRO A 182 29.38 -2.74 1.32
N MET A 183 28.30 -3.47 1.61
CA MET A 183 27.17 -3.64 0.70
C MET A 183 26.42 -2.33 0.47
N LEU A 184 26.07 -1.60 1.52
CA LEU A 184 25.41 -0.30 1.41
C LEU A 184 26.26 0.70 0.61
N LYS A 185 27.58 0.70 0.80
CA LYS A 185 28.50 1.52 0.00
C LYS A 185 28.54 1.09 -1.47
N PHE A 186 28.50 -0.21 -1.74
CA PHE A 186 28.39 -0.73 -3.11
C PHE A 186 27.06 -0.32 -3.78
N LEU A 187 25.93 -0.42 -3.07
CA LEU A 187 24.63 0.01 -3.56
C LEU A 187 24.63 1.52 -3.88
N GLN A 188 25.21 2.32 -2.98
CA GLN A 188 25.38 3.77 -3.17
C GLN A 188 26.22 4.09 -4.42
N SER A 189 27.33 3.37 -4.65
CA SER A 189 28.19 3.60 -5.82
C SER A 189 27.58 3.17 -7.16
N THR A 190 26.63 2.23 -7.14
CA THR A 190 26.01 1.67 -8.36
C THR A 190 24.61 2.25 -8.63
N GLY A 191 24.09 3.05 -7.69
CA GLY A 191 22.72 3.56 -7.73
C GLY A 191 21.67 2.46 -7.59
N ALA A 192 22.01 1.36 -6.92
CA ALA A 192 21.11 0.23 -6.68
C ALA A 192 20.33 0.43 -5.36
N PRO A 193 19.08 -0.08 -5.27
CA PRO A 193 18.28 0.07 -4.06
C PRO A 193 18.71 -0.91 -2.96
N LEU A 194 18.41 -0.58 -1.71
CA LEU A 194 18.35 -1.57 -0.63
C LEU A 194 17.02 -2.32 -0.74
N MET A 195 17.09 -3.63 -1.02
CA MET A 195 15.90 -4.49 -1.07
C MET A 195 15.56 -5.01 0.33
N LEU A 196 14.31 -4.78 0.75
CA LEU A 196 13.79 -5.17 2.06
C LEU A 196 12.47 -5.92 1.94
N ASN A 197 12.34 -6.99 2.72
CA ASN A 197 11.09 -7.70 2.95
C ASN A 197 10.46 -7.09 4.21
N VAL A 198 9.32 -6.41 4.05
CA VAL A 198 8.65 -5.63 5.08
C VAL A 198 7.30 -6.28 5.40
N TYR A 199 7.12 -6.74 6.62
CA TYR A 199 5.93 -7.50 7.01
C TYR A 199 5.29 -6.91 8.28
N PRO A 200 4.42 -5.89 8.13
CA PRO A 200 3.66 -5.34 9.24
C PRO A 200 2.88 -6.38 10.05
N TYR A 201 2.43 -7.46 9.41
CA TYR A 201 1.82 -8.62 10.08
C TYR A 201 2.70 -9.18 11.20
N TYR A 202 3.99 -9.45 10.94
CA TYR A 202 4.87 -10.00 11.96
C TYR A 202 5.23 -8.97 13.03
N ASP A 203 5.33 -7.69 12.67
CA ASP A 203 5.60 -6.63 13.64
C ASP A 203 4.41 -6.47 14.59
N TYR A 204 3.17 -6.49 14.06
CA TYR A 204 1.93 -6.57 14.82
C TYR A 204 1.92 -7.77 15.77
N MET A 205 2.10 -8.99 15.25
CA MET A 205 2.05 -10.24 16.03
C MET A 205 3.09 -10.27 17.16
N ARG A 206 4.29 -9.71 16.93
CA ARG A 206 5.38 -9.69 17.94
C ARG A 206 5.30 -8.52 18.90
N SER A 207 4.46 -7.52 18.63
CA SER A 207 4.38 -6.30 19.43
C SER A 207 3.73 -6.50 20.80
N ASN A 208 3.07 -7.63 21.04
CA ASN A 208 2.31 -7.91 22.27
C ASN A 208 1.28 -6.80 22.59
N GLY A 209 0.57 -6.33 21.55
CA GLY A 209 -0.47 -5.30 21.67
C GLY A 209 0.01 -3.85 21.60
N VAL A 210 1.32 -3.61 21.44
CA VAL A 210 1.88 -2.26 21.28
C VAL A 210 1.55 -1.68 19.91
N ILE A 211 1.60 -2.49 18.85
CA ILE A 211 1.18 -2.10 17.50
C ILE A 211 -0.31 -2.45 17.37
N PRO A 212 -1.22 -1.47 17.23
CA PRO A 212 -2.63 -1.76 16.98
C PRO A 212 -2.83 -2.42 15.60
N LEU A 213 -3.82 -3.30 15.49
CA LEU A 213 -4.17 -3.95 14.22
C LEU A 213 -4.45 -2.92 13.12
N ASP A 214 -5.25 -1.89 13.42
CA ASP A 214 -5.58 -0.81 12.48
C ASP A 214 -4.33 -0.10 11.93
N TYR A 215 -3.31 0.09 12.77
CA TYR A 215 -2.05 0.70 12.35
C TYR A 215 -1.30 -0.17 11.34
N ALA A 216 -1.33 -1.49 11.54
CA ALA A 216 -0.70 -2.45 10.63
C ALA A 216 -1.48 -2.61 9.31
N LEU A 217 -2.79 -2.36 9.32
CA LEU A 217 -3.71 -2.48 8.19
C LEU A 217 -3.96 -1.17 7.42
N PHE A 218 -3.17 -0.11 7.68
CA PHE A 218 -3.38 1.23 7.09
C PHE A 218 -4.77 1.84 7.38
N ARG A 219 -5.40 1.44 8.48
CA ARG A 219 -6.66 2.03 8.92
C ARG A 219 -6.39 3.25 9.82
N PRO A 220 -7.28 4.26 9.83
CA PRO A 220 -7.13 5.42 10.69
C PRO A 220 -7.01 5.02 12.16
N LEU A 221 -6.07 5.64 12.86
CA LEU A 221 -5.95 5.51 14.30
C LEU A 221 -6.72 6.63 15.01
N PRO A 222 -7.29 6.37 16.19
CA PRO A 222 -7.85 7.44 17.01
C PRO A 222 -6.72 8.39 17.47
N PRO A 223 -7.00 9.68 17.70
CA PRO A 223 -5.97 10.69 18.03
C PRO A 223 -5.07 10.32 19.22
N ASN A 224 -5.58 9.55 20.18
CA ASN A 224 -4.84 9.10 21.37
C ASN A 224 -3.91 7.91 21.10
N LYS A 225 -3.90 7.34 19.90
CA LYS A 225 -3.05 6.23 19.47
C LYS A 225 -2.18 6.59 18.25
N GLU A 226 -2.14 7.86 17.85
CA GLU A 226 -1.27 8.30 16.77
C GLU A 226 0.19 7.90 17.01
N ALA A 227 0.82 7.30 16.00
CA ALA A 227 2.22 6.94 16.05
C ALA A 227 3.09 8.13 15.62
N VAL A 228 3.47 8.95 16.60
CA VAL A 228 4.35 10.10 16.38
C VAL A 228 5.77 9.77 16.80
N ASP A 229 6.71 9.95 15.89
CA ASP A 229 8.13 9.85 16.20
C ASP A 229 8.57 11.04 17.05
N ALA A 230 8.92 10.79 18.31
CA ALA A 230 9.21 11.85 19.28
C ALA A 230 10.44 12.72 18.95
N ASN A 231 11.37 12.23 18.13
CA ASN A 231 12.59 12.98 17.80
C ASN A 231 12.42 13.85 16.56
N THR A 232 11.54 13.44 15.64
CA THR A 232 11.36 14.09 14.32
C THR A 232 10.00 14.74 14.16
N LEU A 233 9.05 14.42 15.04
CA LEU A 233 7.64 14.80 14.98
C LEU A 233 6.93 14.32 13.72
N LEU A 234 7.49 13.33 13.03
CA LEU A 234 6.84 12.69 11.89
C LEU A 234 5.69 11.82 12.39
N HIS A 235 4.51 12.01 11.80
CA HIS A 235 3.32 11.21 12.05
C HIS A 235 3.32 10.03 11.08
N TYR A 236 3.36 8.82 11.62
CA TYR A 236 3.24 7.60 10.84
C TYR A 236 1.81 7.09 10.98
N THR A 237 1.10 6.99 9.87
CA THR A 237 -0.30 6.52 9.84
C THR A 237 -0.40 5.02 9.61
N ASN A 238 0.70 4.37 9.23
CA ASN A 238 0.79 2.93 9.05
C ASN A 238 2.19 2.38 9.41
N VAL A 239 2.25 1.10 9.76
CA VAL A 239 3.50 0.41 10.12
C VAL A 239 4.47 0.29 8.95
N PHE A 240 3.96 0.14 7.72
CA PHE A 240 4.79 -0.02 6.52
C PHE A 240 5.74 1.17 6.32
N ASP A 241 5.21 2.39 6.35
CA ASP A 241 6.00 3.63 6.23
C ASP A 241 7.03 3.76 7.34
N ALA A 242 6.64 3.41 8.57
CA ALA A 242 7.53 3.46 9.72
C ALA A 242 8.74 2.53 9.55
N VAL A 243 8.53 1.31 9.04
CA VAL A 243 9.64 0.35 8.79
C VAL A 243 10.51 0.80 7.61
N VAL A 244 9.92 1.34 6.55
CA VAL A 244 10.68 1.89 5.41
C VAL A 244 11.55 3.07 5.87
N ASP A 245 11.01 3.99 6.65
CA ASP A 245 11.77 5.12 7.17
C ASP A 245 12.80 4.71 8.23
N ALA A 246 12.52 3.69 9.03
CA ALA A 246 13.51 3.09 9.92
C ALA A 246 14.75 2.61 9.14
N ALA A 247 14.57 2.04 7.94
CA ALA A 247 15.71 1.68 7.08
C ALA A 247 16.51 2.91 6.63
N TYR A 248 15.83 4.00 6.25
CA TYR A 248 16.49 5.25 5.88
C TYR A 248 17.25 5.88 7.05
N PHE A 249 16.68 5.90 8.25
CA PHE A 249 17.38 6.37 9.45
C PHE A 249 18.58 5.49 9.80
N ALA A 250 18.45 4.17 9.71
CA ALA A 250 19.54 3.22 9.95
C ALA A 250 20.69 3.39 8.95
N MET A 251 20.40 3.65 7.66
CA MET A 251 21.43 3.98 6.66
C MET A 251 22.08 5.34 6.96
N ALA A 252 21.30 6.35 7.34
CA ALA A 252 21.82 7.67 7.69
C ALA A 252 22.79 7.61 8.88
N TYR A 253 22.52 6.77 9.89
CA TYR A 253 23.43 6.51 11.01
C TYR A 253 24.82 6.00 10.57
N LEU A 254 24.89 5.30 9.43
CA LEU A 254 26.13 4.80 8.81
C LEU A 254 26.70 5.75 7.74
N ASN A 255 26.21 6.99 7.67
CA ASN A 255 26.57 7.98 6.65
C ASN A 255 26.32 7.46 5.21
N VAL A 256 25.18 6.81 5.00
CA VAL A 256 24.67 6.38 3.69
C VAL A 256 23.29 7.02 3.50
N THR A 257 23.15 7.92 2.51
CA THR A 257 21.93 8.72 2.35
C THR A 257 21.27 8.57 0.97
N ASN A 258 22.02 8.14 -0.04
CA ASN A 258 21.57 8.15 -1.45
C ASN A 258 21.28 6.73 -1.97
N VAL A 259 20.72 5.88 -1.12
CA VAL A 259 20.31 4.52 -1.47
C VAL A 259 18.81 4.44 -1.30
N PRO A 260 18.02 4.29 -2.38
CA PRO A 260 16.57 4.14 -2.27
C PRO A 260 16.22 2.79 -1.66
N VAL A 261 15.07 2.72 -0.97
CA VAL A 261 14.52 1.46 -0.47
C VAL A 261 13.56 0.89 -1.50
N MET A 262 13.62 -0.42 -1.73
CA MET A 262 12.66 -1.19 -2.52
C MET A 262 12.10 -2.29 -1.63
N VAL A 263 10.78 -2.37 -1.53
CA VAL A 263 10.12 -3.43 -0.76
C VAL A 263 9.90 -4.64 -1.66
N THR A 264 10.70 -5.68 -1.48
CA THR A 264 10.69 -6.87 -2.34
C THR A 264 9.69 -7.93 -1.91
N GLU A 265 9.21 -7.87 -0.67
CA GLU A 265 8.12 -8.72 -0.21
C GLU A 265 7.34 -7.99 0.89
N THR A 266 6.01 -8.03 0.80
CA THR A 266 5.11 -7.56 1.84
C THR A 266 3.72 -8.15 1.63
N GLY A 267 2.95 -8.39 2.69
CA GLY A 267 1.63 -9.01 2.55
C GLY A 267 1.00 -9.31 3.90
N TRP A 268 -0.09 -10.06 3.86
CA TRP A 268 -0.81 -10.53 5.03
C TRP A 268 -1.44 -11.90 4.75
N PRO A 269 -1.29 -12.88 5.65
CA PRO A 269 -1.83 -14.21 5.42
C PRO A 269 -3.36 -14.23 5.58
N HIS A 270 -4.05 -14.92 4.67
CA HIS A 270 -5.52 -15.00 4.66
C HIS A 270 -6.08 -16.15 5.50
N LYS A 271 -5.21 -17.02 6.01
CA LYS A 271 -5.58 -18.11 6.90
C LYS A 271 -4.41 -18.48 7.80
N GLY A 272 -4.67 -18.81 9.06
CA GLY A 272 -3.67 -19.28 10.02
C GLY A 272 -4.25 -20.21 11.08
N ASP A 273 -3.48 -20.48 12.13
CA ASP A 273 -4.01 -21.19 13.30
C ASP A 273 -5.02 -20.31 14.03
N ALA A 274 -6.24 -20.80 14.25
CA ALA A 274 -7.32 -19.99 14.82
C ALA A 274 -7.03 -19.47 16.25
N SER A 275 -6.14 -20.13 17.00
CA SER A 275 -5.80 -19.75 18.37
C SER A 275 -4.54 -18.89 18.45
N ALA A 276 -3.53 -19.21 17.65
CA ALA A 276 -2.22 -18.55 17.69
C ALA A 276 -2.08 -17.41 16.67
N GLU A 277 -2.85 -17.44 15.58
CA GLU A 277 -2.80 -16.49 14.46
C GLU A 277 -4.22 -16.01 14.06
N PRO A 278 -5.07 -15.53 15.00
CA PRO A 278 -6.47 -15.22 14.73
C PRO A 278 -6.68 -14.10 13.69
N ASP A 279 -5.70 -13.21 13.54
CA ASP A 279 -5.74 -12.11 12.59
C ASP A 279 -5.25 -12.49 11.19
N ALA A 280 -4.81 -13.74 10.99
CA ALA A 280 -4.56 -14.31 9.66
C ALA A 280 -5.89 -14.80 9.06
N ASN A 281 -6.64 -13.88 8.46
CA ASN A 281 -7.96 -14.12 7.90
C ASN A 281 -8.16 -13.31 6.60
N ASN A 282 -9.15 -13.70 5.80
CA ASN A 282 -9.46 -13.07 4.51
C ASN A 282 -9.69 -11.55 4.61
N ASP A 283 -10.45 -11.10 5.61
CA ASP A 283 -10.83 -9.68 5.75
C ASP A 283 -9.61 -8.79 5.99
N ASN A 284 -8.69 -9.23 6.85
CA ASN A 284 -7.46 -8.52 7.12
C ASN A 284 -6.48 -8.60 5.93
N ALA A 285 -6.44 -9.74 5.23
CA ALA A 285 -5.60 -9.90 4.05
C ALA A 285 -6.03 -9.02 2.88
N ASP A 286 -7.33 -8.96 2.59
CA ASP A 286 -7.91 -7.98 1.66
C ASP A 286 -7.58 -6.57 2.11
N THR A 287 -7.93 -6.21 3.36
CA THR A 287 -7.71 -4.87 3.89
C THR A 287 -6.26 -4.44 3.70
N TYR A 288 -5.30 -5.28 4.10
CA TYR A 288 -3.89 -4.96 4.02
C TYR A 288 -3.43 -4.72 2.58
N ASN A 289 -3.67 -5.70 1.69
CA ASN A 289 -3.17 -5.64 0.32
C ASN A 289 -3.89 -4.55 -0.50
N SER A 290 -5.20 -4.39 -0.32
CA SER A 290 -5.98 -3.31 -0.96
C SER A 290 -5.52 -1.92 -0.52
N ASN A 291 -5.27 -1.73 0.78
CA ASN A 291 -4.81 -0.45 1.29
C ASN A 291 -3.35 -0.16 0.93
N LEU A 292 -2.49 -1.19 0.91
CA LEU A 292 -1.11 -1.08 0.43
C LEU A 292 -1.09 -0.58 -1.01
N ILE A 293 -1.89 -1.18 -1.90
CA ILE A 293 -1.95 -0.78 -3.31
C ILE A 293 -2.43 0.66 -3.43
N ARG A 294 -3.48 1.03 -2.69
CA ARG A 294 -3.95 2.43 -2.63
C ARG A 294 -2.83 3.39 -2.21
N HIS A 295 -2.11 3.04 -1.15
CA HIS A 295 -1.04 3.86 -0.61
C HIS A 295 0.10 4.06 -1.63
N VAL A 296 0.57 2.99 -2.26
CA VAL A 296 1.66 3.02 -3.24
C VAL A 296 1.24 3.73 -4.54
N MET A 297 0.03 3.47 -5.04
CA MET A 297 -0.47 4.08 -6.29
C MET A 297 -0.77 5.58 -6.16
N ASN A 298 -1.08 6.06 -4.96
CA ASN A 298 -1.25 7.49 -4.70
C ASN A 298 0.10 8.25 -4.66
N VAL A 299 1.23 7.56 -4.74
CA VAL A 299 2.58 8.14 -4.72
C VAL A 299 2.81 9.07 -3.51
N THR A 300 2.21 8.71 -2.38
CA THR A 300 2.33 9.48 -1.14
C THR A 300 3.78 9.52 -0.66
N GLY A 301 4.52 8.43 -0.91
CA GLY A 301 5.81 8.18 -0.29
C GLY A 301 5.66 7.93 1.22
N THR A 302 6.74 8.12 1.96
CA THR A 302 6.76 8.00 3.43
C THR A 302 6.84 9.37 4.08
N PRO A 303 6.53 9.52 5.39
CA PRO A 303 6.70 10.79 6.09
C PRO A 303 8.09 11.43 5.97
N LYS A 304 9.18 10.63 5.96
CA LYS A 304 10.55 11.13 5.77
C LYS A 304 10.87 11.45 4.30
N HIS A 305 10.25 10.74 3.35
CA HIS A 305 10.45 10.91 1.92
C HIS A 305 9.12 11.11 1.18
N PRO A 306 8.42 12.24 1.42
CA PRO A 306 7.12 12.49 0.81
C PRO A 306 7.24 12.62 -0.71
N GLY A 307 6.29 12.06 -1.44
CA GLY A 307 6.25 12.09 -2.91
C GLY A 307 7.26 11.17 -3.61
N VAL A 308 8.09 10.43 -2.86
CA VAL A 308 9.02 9.45 -3.43
C VAL A 308 8.36 8.09 -3.44
N ALA A 309 8.11 7.55 -4.64
CA ALA A 309 7.55 6.22 -4.79
C ALA A 309 8.47 5.16 -4.15
N VAL A 310 7.86 4.22 -3.41
CA VAL A 310 8.52 3.04 -2.87
C VAL A 310 8.10 1.84 -3.72
N PRO A 311 8.94 1.35 -4.66
CA PRO A 311 8.60 0.17 -5.44
C PRO A 311 8.35 -1.01 -4.49
N THR A 312 7.18 -1.63 -4.63
CA THR A 312 6.67 -2.60 -3.66
C THR A 312 6.13 -3.82 -4.38
N PHE A 313 6.50 -5.01 -3.91
CA PHE A 313 6.05 -6.29 -4.44
C PHE A 313 5.25 -7.04 -3.38
N ILE A 314 4.01 -7.39 -3.74
CA ILE A 314 3.12 -8.17 -2.87
C ILE A 314 3.62 -9.61 -2.83
N TYR A 315 3.77 -10.11 -1.61
CA TYR A 315 3.98 -11.50 -1.29
C TYR A 315 2.63 -12.11 -0.87
N GLU A 316 2.05 -13.02 -1.63
CA GLU A 316 2.53 -13.58 -2.90
C GLU A 316 1.41 -13.92 -3.87
N LEU A 317 1.74 -14.48 -5.04
CA LEU A 317 0.73 -14.78 -6.03
C LEU A 317 -0.14 -15.97 -5.63
N TYR A 318 0.45 -17.07 -5.16
CA TYR A 318 -0.28 -18.32 -4.86
C TYR A 318 0.00 -18.82 -3.45
N ASP A 319 -0.99 -19.46 -2.85
CA ASP A 319 -0.78 -20.29 -1.66
C ASP A 319 0.20 -21.43 -1.94
N GLU A 320 1.05 -21.75 -0.96
CA GLU A 320 2.09 -22.78 -1.05
C GLU A 320 1.95 -23.80 0.09
N ASP A 321 1.25 -24.91 -0.15
CA ASP A 321 0.90 -25.97 0.82
C ASP A 321 2.10 -26.65 1.51
N THR A 322 3.23 -26.67 0.82
CA THR A 322 4.49 -27.29 1.27
C THR A 322 5.36 -26.36 2.10
N ARG A 323 4.93 -25.11 2.36
CA ARG A 323 5.70 -24.17 3.17
C ARG A 323 5.89 -24.68 4.61
N PRO A 324 7.14 -24.69 5.11
CA PRO A 324 7.43 -25.03 6.49
C PRO A 324 7.22 -23.81 7.39
N GLY A 325 6.75 -24.04 8.63
CA GLY A 325 6.58 -22.99 9.63
C GLY A 325 5.23 -23.08 10.31
N THR A 326 4.66 -21.93 10.68
CA THR A 326 3.31 -21.86 11.24
C THR A 326 2.26 -22.13 10.17
N ALA A 327 1.01 -22.30 10.61
CA ALA A 327 -0.10 -22.57 9.70
C ALA A 327 -0.26 -21.47 8.65
N SER A 328 -0.04 -20.20 9.03
CA SER A 328 -0.14 -19.06 8.12
C SER A 328 0.86 -19.06 6.97
N GLU A 329 2.03 -19.69 7.10
CA GLU A 329 3.07 -19.69 6.05
C GLU A 329 2.61 -20.29 4.73
N LYS A 330 1.49 -21.04 4.72
CA LYS A 330 0.92 -21.67 3.53
C LYS A 330 -0.10 -20.82 2.80
N TYR A 331 -0.55 -19.71 3.39
CA TYR A 331 -1.75 -18.98 2.98
C TYR A 331 -1.52 -17.47 2.81
N TRP A 332 -0.45 -17.10 2.09
CA TRP A 332 -0.11 -15.71 1.77
C TRP A 332 -0.53 -15.30 0.35
N GLY A 333 -1.08 -16.22 -0.43
CA GLY A 333 -1.44 -16.00 -1.81
C GLY A 333 -2.56 -14.99 -1.98
N LEU A 334 -2.47 -14.19 -3.05
CA LEU A 334 -3.64 -13.51 -3.63
C LEU A 334 -4.62 -14.54 -4.23
N PHE A 335 -4.11 -15.70 -4.64
CA PHE A 335 -4.84 -16.82 -5.18
C PHE A 335 -4.52 -18.11 -4.40
N ASP A 336 -5.47 -19.02 -4.33
CA ASP A 336 -5.25 -20.37 -3.86
C ASP A 336 -4.46 -21.21 -4.90
N MET A 337 -4.18 -22.46 -4.55
CA MET A 337 -3.42 -23.40 -5.41
C MET A 337 -4.13 -23.77 -6.72
N ASN A 338 -5.43 -23.53 -6.82
CA ASN A 338 -6.21 -23.74 -8.03
C ASN A 338 -6.26 -22.50 -8.93
N GLY A 339 -5.60 -21.40 -8.51
CA GLY A 339 -5.67 -20.12 -9.18
C GLY A 339 -6.98 -19.38 -8.96
N ILE A 340 -7.73 -19.78 -7.94
CA ILE A 340 -8.94 -19.10 -7.49
C ILE A 340 -8.53 -17.99 -6.52
N PRO A 341 -8.97 -16.74 -6.71
CA PRO A 341 -8.67 -15.69 -5.74
C PRO A 341 -9.05 -16.07 -4.31
N ALA A 342 -8.11 -15.89 -3.38
CA ALA A 342 -8.29 -16.23 -1.98
C ALA A 342 -9.28 -15.27 -1.28
N TYR A 343 -9.28 -14.01 -1.70
CA TYR A 343 -10.16 -12.93 -1.25
C TYR A 343 -10.29 -11.86 -2.34
N ALA A 344 -11.32 -11.03 -2.24
CA ALA A 344 -11.57 -9.95 -3.18
C ALA A 344 -10.57 -8.81 -2.99
N LEU A 345 -9.65 -8.60 -3.95
CA LEU A 345 -8.70 -7.48 -3.90
C LEU A 345 -9.29 -6.21 -4.52
N HIS A 346 -9.26 -5.11 -3.80
CA HIS A 346 -9.77 -3.81 -4.24
C HIS A 346 -8.65 -2.95 -4.84
N LEU A 347 -8.70 -2.65 -6.14
CA LEU A 347 -7.72 -1.79 -6.80
C LEU A 347 -8.27 -0.38 -6.99
N THR A 348 -7.47 0.61 -6.60
CA THR A 348 -7.81 2.03 -6.71
C THR A 348 -8.12 2.43 -8.17
N GLY A 349 -9.23 3.13 -8.36
CA GLY A 349 -9.64 3.65 -9.67
C GLY A 349 -10.18 2.63 -10.67
N SER A 350 -10.15 1.33 -10.36
CA SER A 350 -10.60 0.26 -11.28
C SER A 350 -11.70 -0.65 -10.70
N GLY A 351 -12.00 -0.55 -9.40
CA GLY A 351 -12.93 -1.45 -8.71
C GLY A 351 -12.24 -2.72 -8.17
N VAL A 352 -13.05 -3.66 -7.67
CA VAL A 352 -12.59 -4.98 -7.22
C VAL A 352 -11.98 -5.73 -8.41
N LEU A 353 -10.72 -6.13 -8.33
CA LEU A 353 -9.99 -6.67 -9.48
C LEU A 353 -9.69 -8.16 -9.38
N LEU A 354 -9.81 -8.76 -8.19
CA LEU A 354 -9.55 -10.19 -7.98
C LEU A 354 -10.67 -10.89 -7.20
N ALA A 355 -11.95 -10.56 -7.38
CA ALA A 355 -12.99 -11.41 -6.83
C ALA A 355 -13.07 -12.70 -7.67
N ASN A 356 -12.93 -13.88 -7.03
CA ASN A 356 -13.54 -15.09 -7.55
C ASN A 356 -15.05 -14.96 -7.38
N ASP A 357 -15.65 -14.14 -8.22
CA ASP A 357 -17.08 -14.09 -8.27
C ASP A 357 -17.55 -15.20 -9.22
N THR A 358 -17.83 -16.38 -8.65
CA THR A 358 -18.55 -17.45 -9.36
C THR A 358 -19.98 -17.04 -9.74
N THR A 359 -20.46 -15.88 -9.31
CA THR A 359 -21.79 -15.36 -9.66
C THR A 359 -21.79 -14.34 -10.81
N ASN A 360 -20.63 -13.81 -11.24
CA ASN A 360 -20.54 -12.81 -12.32
C ASN A 360 -21.42 -11.55 -12.04
N GLN A 361 -21.75 -11.27 -10.77
CA GLN A 361 -22.63 -10.21 -10.30
C GLN A 361 -21.92 -9.33 -9.27
N THR A 362 -21.50 -8.15 -9.72
CA THR A 362 -21.09 -7.06 -8.84
C THR A 362 -22.20 -6.03 -8.76
N TYR A 363 -22.33 -5.37 -7.63
CA TYR A 363 -23.32 -4.34 -7.35
C TYR A 363 -22.62 -3.01 -7.04
N CYS A 364 -23.27 -1.89 -7.32
CA CYS A 364 -22.78 -0.57 -6.91
C CYS A 364 -23.66 -0.04 -5.77
N VAL A 365 -23.07 0.14 -4.58
CA VAL A 365 -23.77 0.55 -3.37
C VAL A 365 -23.25 1.88 -2.84
N ALA A 366 -24.04 2.57 -2.03
CA ALA A 366 -23.58 3.74 -1.30
C ALA A 366 -22.49 3.32 -0.29
N ARG A 367 -21.50 4.19 -0.07
CA ARG A 367 -20.44 3.94 0.91
C ARG A 367 -20.95 4.27 2.31
N GLU A 368 -20.75 3.35 3.24
CA GLU A 368 -21.03 3.58 4.66
C GLU A 368 -20.32 4.84 5.17
N GLY A 369 -21.08 5.74 5.80
CA GLY A 369 -20.55 7.01 6.34
C GLY A 369 -20.23 8.09 5.29
N ALA A 370 -20.73 7.97 4.06
CA ALA A 370 -20.66 9.05 3.08
C ALA A 370 -21.39 10.32 3.55
N ASP A 371 -20.91 11.50 3.12
CA ASP A 371 -21.59 12.76 3.40
C ASP A 371 -22.99 12.75 2.77
N GLU A 372 -24.01 12.89 3.61
CA GLU A 372 -25.42 12.76 3.21
C GLU A 372 -25.82 13.77 2.12
N LYS A 373 -25.22 14.97 2.10
CA LYS A 373 -25.51 15.98 1.07
C LYS A 373 -24.89 15.60 -0.27
N MET A 374 -23.66 15.09 -0.26
CA MET A 374 -23.02 14.56 -1.46
C MET A 374 -23.76 13.32 -1.99
N LEU A 375 -24.25 12.48 -1.09
CA LEU A 375 -25.01 11.29 -1.42
C LEU A 375 -26.36 11.64 -2.05
N GLN A 376 -27.10 12.59 -1.48
CA GLN A 376 -28.34 13.11 -2.05
C GLN A 376 -28.11 13.74 -3.44
N ALA A 377 -27.07 14.55 -3.59
CA ALA A 377 -26.74 15.17 -4.88
C ALA A 377 -26.40 14.13 -5.96
N ALA A 378 -25.73 13.04 -5.58
CA ALA A 378 -25.41 11.94 -6.48
C ALA A 378 -26.66 11.10 -6.83
N LEU A 379 -27.57 10.88 -5.88
CA LEU A 379 -28.88 10.25 -6.11
C LEU A 379 -29.72 11.07 -7.09
N ASP A 380 -29.86 12.37 -6.85
CA ASP A 380 -30.59 13.30 -7.74
C ASP A 380 -30.02 13.28 -9.15
N TRP A 381 -28.68 13.21 -9.26
CA TRP A 381 -28.01 13.08 -10.55
C TRP A 381 -28.35 11.76 -11.24
N ALA A 382 -28.30 10.63 -10.53
CA ALA A 382 -28.57 9.31 -11.09
C ALA A 382 -30.00 9.21 -11.65
N CYS A 383 -30.99 9.69 -10.89
CA CYS A 383 -32.40 9.68 -11.28
C CYS A 383 -32.74 10.72 -12.36
N GLY A 384 -31.99 11.83 -12.44
CA GLY A 384 -32.23 12.90 -13.40
C GLY A 384 -31.35 12.78 -14.66
N PRO A 385 -30.16 13.41 -14.68
CA PRO A 385 -29.18 13.29 -15.77
C PRO A 385 -28.74 11.86 -16.11
N GLY A 386 -28.58 11.00 -15.11
CA GLY A 386 -28.15 9.60 -15.25
C GLY A 386 -29.23 8.66 -15.81
N LYS A 387 -30.48 9.15 -15.92
CA LYS A 387 -31.63 8.45 -16.54
C LYS A 387 -31.99 7.10 -15.90
N VAL A 388 -31.68 6.91 -14.62
CA VAL A 388 -32.18 5.76 -13.86
C VAL A 388 -33.66 5.91 -13.56
N ASP A 389 -34.44 4.84 -13.71
CA ASP A 389 -35.85 4.82 -13.27
C ASP A 389 -35.93 4.66 -11.75
N CYS A 390 -36.06 5.80 -11.06
CA CYS A 390 -36.21 5.84 -9.61
C CYS A 390 -37.68 5.80 -9.14
N SER A 391 -38.64 5.48 -10.01
CA SER A 391 -40.06 5.42 -9.62
C SER A 391 -40.34 4.37 -8.55
N VAL A 392 -39.50 3.34 -8.45
CA VAL A 392 -39.60 2.28 -7.44
C VAL A 392 -39.15 2.69 -6.04
N LEU A 393 -38.59 3.90 -5.89
CA LEU A 393 -38.20 4.52 -4.62
C LEU A 393 -39.31 5.41 -4.05
N THR A 394 -40.48 5.47 -4.68
CA THR A 394 -41.61 6.28 -4.18
C THR A 394 -42.40 5.52 -3.12
N GLN A 395 -43.05 6.25 -2.22
CA GLN A 395 -43.82 5.68 -1.11
C GLN A 395 -44.76 4.56 -1.57
N GLY A 396 -44.68 3.40 -0.91
CA GLY A 396 -45.50 2.22 -1.21
C GLY A 396 -44.96 1.35 -2.36
N LYS A 397 -43.75 1.60 -2.85
CA LYS A 397 -43.06 0.77 -3.84
C LYS A 397 -42.02 -0.17 -3.19
N PRO A 398 -41.57 -1.22 -3.91
CA PRO A 398 -40.77 -2.29 -3.33
C PRO A 398 -39.42 -1.88 -2.73
N CYS A 399 -38.84 -0.77 -3.18
CA CYS A 399 -37.52 -0.25 -2.77
C CYS A 399 -37.61 1.09 -2.02
N TYR A 400 -38.77 1.42 -1.46
CA TYR A 400 -38.92 2.63 -0.65
C TYR A 400 -38.38 2.46 0.78
N ASP A 401 -38.58 1.29 1.38
CA ASP A 401 -38.13 1.00 2.74
C ASP A 401 -36.80 0.23 2.71
N PRO A 402 -35.76 0.65 3.46
CA PRO A 402 -35.76 1.79 4.40
C PRO A 402 -35.81 3.15 3.70
N ASP A 403 -36.57 4.10 4.25
CA ASP A 403 -36.64 5.48 3.76
C ASP A 403 -35.41 6.28 4.20
N THR A 404 -34.25 5.91 3.65
CA THR A 404 -32.98 6.60 3.85
C THR A 404 -32.35 6.98 2.51
N VAL A 405 -31.56 8.06 2.53
CA VAL A 405 -30.79 8.51 1.35
C VAL A 405 -29.80 7.43 0.91
N GLU A 406 -29.26 6.65 1.85
CA GLU A 406 -28.28 5.59 1.58
C GLU A 406 -28.89 4.42 0.81
N ASP A 407 -30.05 3.93 1.23
CA ASP A 407 -30.75 2.82 0.58
C ASP A 407 -31.26 3.22 -0.82
N HIS A 408 -31.83 4.43 -0.93
CA HIS A 408 -32.30 4.96 -2.20
C HIS A 408 -31.15 5.23 -3.18
N ALA A 409 -30.03 5.78 -2.70
CA ALA A 409 -28.82 5.97 -3.48
C ALA A 409 -28.23 4.63 -3.94
N THR A 410 -28.20 3.63 -3.07
CA THR A 410 -27.73 2.28 -3.40
C THR A 410 -28.50 1.68 -4.56
N TYR A 411 -29.83 1.80 -4.58
CA TYR A 411 -30.64 1.36 -5.72
C TYR A 411 -30.29 2.10 -7.00
N ALA A 412 -30.26 3.43 -6.95
CA ALA A 412 -30.02 4.26 -8.11
C ALA A 412 -28.61 4.05 -8.71
N PHE A 413 -27.59 3.92 -7.84
CA PHE A 413 -26.21 3.66 -8.23
C PHE A 413 -26.06 2.29 -8.88
N ASN A 414 -26.69 1.26 -8.32
CA ASN A 414 -26.66 -0.07 -8.88
C ASN A 414 -27.30 -0.13 -10.27
N ALA A 415 -28.49 0.47 -10.43
CA ALA A 415 -29.19 0.51 -11.70
C ALA A 415 -28.39 1.25 -12.79
N TYR A 416 -27.77 2.39 -12.43
CA TYR A 416 -26.88 3.12 -13.34
C TYR A 416 -25.64 2.29 -13.73
N TYR A 417 -24.97 1.69 -12.74
CA TYR A 417 -23.77 0.87 -12.93
C TYR A 417 -24.00 -0.27 -13.92
N HIS A 418 -25.09 -1.01 -13.77
CA HIS A 418 -25.45 -2.09 -14.69
C HIS A 418 -25.91 -1.59 -16.05
N GLY A 419 -26.72 -0.53 -16.10
CA GLY A 419 -27.16 0.05 -17.36
C GLY A 419 -26.01 0.62 -18.21
N MET A 420 -24.91 1.04 -17.57
CA MET A 420 -23.68 1.48 -18.23
C MET A 420 -22.68 0.34 -18.52
N GLY A 421 -23.13 -0.92 -18.42
CA GLY A 421 -22.32 -2.09 -18.74
C GLY A 421 -21.17 -2.34 -17.77
N MET A 422 -21.28 -1.88 -16.51
CA MET A 422 -20.30 -2.10 -15.45
C MET A 422 -18.92 -1.51 -15.76
N GLY A 423 -18.88 -0.46 -16.59
CA GLY A 423 -17.65 0.18 -17.05
C GLY A 423 -16.84 0.81 -15.91
N SER A 424 -15.53 0.96 -16.12
CA SER A 424 -14.68 1.66 -15.14
C SER A 424 -15.18 3.08 -14.86
N GLY A 425 -15.21 3.46 -13.58
CA GLY A 425 -15.70 4.77 -13.13
C GLY A 425 -17.23 4.92 -13.05
N THR A 426 -18.01 3.94 -13.50
CA THR A 426 -19.49 4.03 -13.46
C THR A 426 -20.08 3.90 -12.06
N CYS A 427 -19.31 3.39 -11.09
CA CYS A 427 -19.66 3.33 -9.67
C CYS A 427 -18.84 4.34 -8.83
N TYR A 428 -18.45 5.48 -9.41
CA TYR A 428 -17.64 6.47 -8.69
C TYR A 428 -18.49 7.46 -7.89
N PHE A 429 -19.51 8.06 -8.51
CA PHE A 429 -20.42 9.06 -7.91
C PHE A 429 -19.70 10.05 -6.98
N SER A 430 -18.67 10.73 -7.48
CA SER A 430 -17.86 11.68 -6.68
C SER A 430 -17.26 11.10 -5.39
N GLY A 431 -17.03 9.79 -5.36
CA GLY A 431 -16.45 9.07 -4.23
C GLY A 431 -17.43 8.61 -3.15
N VAL A 432 -18.74 8.80 -3.33
CA VAL A 432 -19.75 8.35 -2.34
C VAL A 432 -20.30 6.93 -2.59
N ALA A 433 -19.85 6.27 -3.65
CA ALA A 433 -20.23 4.90 -3.97
C ALA A 433 -19.04 3.93 -3.92
N VAL A 434 -19.35 2.64 -3.87
CA VAL A 434 -18.38 1.54 -3.90
C VAL A 434 -18.98 0.31 -4.58
N ILE A 435 -18.15 -0.45 -5.29
CA ILE A 435 -18.54 -1.74 -5.86
C ILE A 435 -18.45 -2.81 -4.78
N THR A 436 -19.49 -3.61 -4.64
CA THR A 436 -19.55 -4.77 -3.74
C THR A 436 -19.93 -6.02 -4.52
N THR A 437 -19.67 -7.19 -3.93
CA THR A 437 -20.15 -8.49 -4.42
C THR A 437 -21.31 -9.04 -3.56
N THR A 438 -21.60 -8.38 -2.43
CA THR A 438 -22.75 -8.70 -1.60
C THR A 438 -24.00 -8.15 -2.24
N ASP A 439 -24.96 -9.01 -2.54
CA ASP A 439 -26.27 -8.61 -3.05
C ASP A 439 -27.00 -7.74 -2.00
N PRO A 440 -27.25 -6.45 -2.29
CA PRO A 440 -27.95 -5.54 -1.37
C PRO A 440 -29.47 -5.74 -1.37
N SER A 441 -30.00 -6.71 -2.12
CA SER A 441 -31.42 -7.03 -2.19
C SER A 441 -31.98 -7.43 -0.83
N HIS A 442 -33.16 -6.91 -0.53
CA HIS A 442 -33.86 -7.18 0.72
C HIS A 442 -35.38 -7.09 0.52
N GLY A 443 -36.11 -7.98 1.19
CA GLY A 443 -37.57 -8.02 1.13
C GLY A 443 -38.08 -8.13 -0.32
N SER A 444 -38.87 -7.14 -0.74
CA SER A 444 -39.36 -7.00 -2.12
C SER A 444 -38.47 -6.16 -3.04
N CYS A 445 -37.44 -5.51 -2.50
CA CYS A 445 -36.50 -4.71 -3.29
C CYS A 445 -35.41 -5.62 -3.87
N VAL A 446 -35.48 -5.85 -5.18
CA VAL A 446 -34.52 -6.69 -5.89
C VAL A 446 -33.59 -5.81 -6.73
N TYR A 447 -32.30 -5.93 -6.47
CA TYR A 447 -31.23 -5.26 -7.19
C TYR A 447 -30.82 -6.17 -8.33
N SER A 448 -31.09 -5.73 -9.56
CA SER A 448 -30.78 -6.55 -10.73
C SER A 448 -29.28 -6.55 -11.02
N GLY A 449 -28.66 -7.74 -10.94
CA GLY A 449 -27.34 -8.00 -11.53
C GLY A 449 -27.40 -8.17 -13.06
N LYS A 450 -26.34 -8.68 -13.68
CA LYS A 450 -26.08 -8.79 -15.14
C LYS A 450 -27.20 -9.39 -16.02
N ASN A 451 -28.26 -9.96 -15.45
CA ASN A 451 -29.44 -10.51 -16.15
C ASN A 451 -30.71 -9.64 -16.06
N GLY A 452 -30.67 -8.45 -15.44
CA GLY A 452 -31.78 -7.51 -15.46
C GLY A 452 -31.72 -6.56 -16.65
N SER A 453 -32.84 -6.47 -17.38
CA SER A 453 -32.99 -5.58 -18.54
C SER A 453 -33.19 -4.12 -18.08
N ALA A 454 -32.13 -3.44 -17.65
CA ALA A 454 -32.14 -1.99 -17.50
C ALA A 454 -31.90 -1.35 -18.87
N LEU A 455 -32.97 -0.90 -19.53
CA LEU A 455 -32.91 -0.19 -20.81
C LEU A 455 -32.37 1.22 -20.59
N LEU A 456 -31.07 1.45 -20.77
CA LEU A 456 -30.48 2.78 -20.91
C LEU A 456 -30.13 3.05 -22.38
N ASN A 457 -30.64 4.15 -22.93
CA ASN A 457 -30.32 4.61 -24.28
C ASN A 457 -29.68 6.00 -24.17
N GLY A 458 -28.37 6.06 -23.84
CA GLY A 458 -27.60 7.31 -23.78
C GLY A 458 -26.24 7.18 -23.12
N THR A 459 -25.23 7.86 -23.67
CA THR A 459 -23.85 7.94 -23.18
C THR A 459 -23.63 9.21 -22.37
N SER A 460 -23.83 9.17 -21.05
CA SER A 460 -23.51 10.27 -20.14
C SER A 460 -22.75 9.70 -18.96
N LEU A 461 -21.49 10.09 -18.77
CA LEU A 461 -20.66 9.66 -17.64
C LEU A 461 -21.01 10.47 -16.38
N ALA A 462 -20.83 9.85 -15.20
CA ALA A 462 -21.03 10.50 -13.91
C ALA A 462 -20.08 11.71 -13.75
N PRO A 463 -20.48 12.77 -13.02
CA PRO A 463 -19.67 13.97 -12.89
C PRO A 463 -18.31 13.64 -12.24
N SER A 464 -17.24 14.14 -12.84
CA SER A 464 -15.92 14.21 -12.21
C SER A 464 -15.64 15.66 -11.81
N SER A 465 -15.04 15.85 -10.64
CA SER A 465 -14.63 17.17 -10.15
C SER A 465 -13.39 17.66 -10.89
N ASN A 466 -13.47 17.87 -12.20
CA ASN A 466 -12.51 18.72 -12.90
C ASN A 466 -13.05 19.26 -14.24
N SER A 467 -13.84 20.34 -14.19
CA SER A 467 -13.93 21.29 -15.32
C SER A 467 -14.68 22.55 -14.91
N THR A 468 -13.91 23.60 -14.63
CA THR A 468 -14.29 25.01 -14.69
C THR A 468 -14.50 25.45 -16.15
N THR A 469 -15.62 26.15 -16.43
CA THR A 469 -15.89 27.07 -17.60
C THR A 469 -15.73 26.46 -19.00
N ASP A 470 -16.58 26.66 -20.00
CA ASP A 470 -17.37 27.81 -20.42
C ASP A 470 -18.38 27.30 -21.47
N SER A 471 -19.60 27.80 -21.45
CA SER A 471 -20.67 27.39 -22.38
C SER A 471 -20.53 28.08 -23.73
N GLY A 472 -19.87 27.41 -24.68
CA GLY A 472 -19.84 27.76 -26.10
C GLY A 472 -20.34 26.60 -26.96
N SER A 473 -21.61 26.62 -27.32
CA SER A 473 -22.23 25.68 -28.26
C SER A 473 -21.62 25.83 -29.66
N TRP A 474 -20.97 24.78 -30.19
CA TRP A 474 -21.03 24.41 -31.61
C TRP A 474 -20.95 22.89 -31.78
N ARG A 475 -22.04 22.32 -32.28
CA ARG A 475 -22.10 20.93 -32.76
C ARG A 475 -21.43 20.86 -34.14
N ALA A 476 -20.48 19.95 -34.32
CA ALA A 476 -20.17 19.37 -35.63
C ALA A 476 -19.53 17.99 -35.43
N ALA A 477 -20.32 16.93 -35.64
CA ALA A 477 -19.81 15.58 -35.83
C ALA A 477 -19.06 15.54 -37.18
N GLY A 478 -17.79 15.14 -37.14
CA GLY A 478 -16.93 15.02 -38.32
C GLY A 478 -16.17 13.70 -38.30
N ASP A 479 -16.62 12.78 -39.15
CA ASP A 479 -16.07 11.45 -39.37
C ASP A 479 -14.60 11.52 -39.86
N VAL A 480 -13.68 11.02 -39.02
CA VAL A 480 -12.22 11.06 -39.23
C VAL A 480 -11.80 10.28 -40.49
N THR A 481 -12.67 9.41 -41.02
CA THR A 481 -12.35 8.61 -42.20
C THR A 481 -12.40 9.39 -43.52
N SER A 482 -13.09 10.54 -43.56
CA SER A 482 -13.22 11.35 -44.78
C SER A 482 -12.03 12.30 -45.01
N PHE A 483 -11.45 12.84 -43.92
CA PHE A 483 -10.31 13.76 -43.99
C PHE A 483 -9.03 13.09 -44.50
N VAL A 484 -8.77 11.84 -44.08
CA VAL A 484 -7.60 11.08 -44.52
C VAL A 484 -7.67 10.80 -46.02
N ARG A 485 -8.86 10.52 -46.56
CA ARG A 485 -9.03 10.28 -48.00
C ARG A 485 -8.74 11.53 -48.83
N ILE A 486 -9.23 12.69 -48.40
CA ILE A 486 -9.02 13.96 -49.12
C ILE A 486 -7.53 14.35 -49.16
N VAL A 487 -6.84 14.21 -48.03
CA VAL A 487 -5.40 14.55 -47.92
C VAL A 487 -4.54 13.61 -48.76
N VAL A 488 -4.85 12.31 -48.78
CA VAL A 488 -4.12 11.33 -49.61
C VAL A 488 -4.37 11.57 -51.10
N THR A 489 -5.61 11.91 -51.51
CA THR A 489 -5.89 12.24 -52.91
C THR A 489 -5.24 13.55 -53.36
N ALA A 490 -5.17 14.56 -52.48
CA ALA A 490 -4.53 15.83 -52.79
C ALA A 490 -3.00 15.69 -52.92
N LEU A 491 -2.38 14.85 -52.08
CA LEU A 491 -0.95 14.53 -52.16
C LEU A 491 -0.60 13.70 -53.40
N LEU A 492 -1.49 12.79 -53.82
CA LEU A 492 -1.27 12.02 -55.06
C LEU A 492 -1.42 12.90 -56.31
N LEU A 493 -2.36 13.86 -56.31
CA LEU A 493 -2.54 14.78 -57.42
C LEU A 493 -1.42 15.82 -57.54
N SER A 494 -0.81 16.25 -56.43
CA SER A 494 0.32 17.19 -56.48
C SER A 494 1.62 16.56 -56.97
N VAL A 495 1.83 15.26 -56.71
CA VAL A 495 2.98 14.51 -57.24
C VAL A 495 2.86 14.27 -58.75
N VAL A 496 1.65 14.09 -59.27
CA VAL A 496 1.40 13.95 -60.72
C VAL A 496 1.53 15.28 -61.46
N ALA A 497 1.36 16.42 -60.79
CA ALA A 497 1.56 17.75 -61.38
C ALA A 497 3.03 18.23 -61.38
N LEU A 498 3.94 17.49 -60.73
CA LEU A 498 5.38 17.79 -60.62
C LEU A 498 6.27 16.78 -61.36
N LEU A 499 5.67 15.84 -62.10
CA LEU A 499 6.28 14.99 -63.13
C LEU A 499 5.76 15.43 -64.49
#